data_AF-A0A966EM79-F1
#
_entry.id   AF-A0A966EM79-F1
#
_cell.length_a   1.000
_cell.length_b   1.000
_cell.length_c   1.000
_cell.angle_alpha   90.00
_cell.angle_beta   90.00
_cell.angle_gamma   90.00
#
_symmetry.space_group_name_H-M   'P 1'
#
loop_
_entity.id
_entity.type
_entity.pdbx_description
1 polymer ?
#
loop_
_entity_poly.entity_id
_entity_poly.type
_entity_poly.pdbx_seq_one_letter_code
_entity_poly.pdbx_strand_id
1 'polypeptide(L)'
;MCTLLLILLLLGIGVLWIEARHRLRPSSPLQLRAHDWQVQHTPKSLVLEGWLTITNPHQRMEVMVPELGVDPTLLGNSDLSSVNVQTKITPHHPDEEARPDGYWAAYIVKGRKSTQVKGQFTFSSDQEVAINDRVDSVWVDVHWVNYGPFGRLHRRQGMVVPTCQPEPLQLADASFRQGDGCAVLPIKTHLLGPLDDTVDVLRHYAGGLIQPGDVLTIGETPVAVIQGRYSHPSTVQPSWIARLLCRVFHPTSSLATACGLQTLIDQVGPTRVLVAWSVGFVLKLVGQKGWFYRLAGDQARLIDDITGTTPPYDQTIVLGPHSPAELCNAAAETLGVAVAIVDVNDLGRVKVLA
;
A
#
# COMPACT_ATOMS: atom_id res chain seq x y z
N MET A 1 23.95 -43.15 -14.44
CA MET A 1 24.61 -41.87 -14.13
C MET A 1 24.26 -40.79 -15.15
N CYS A 2 24.43 -41.02 -16.46
CA CYS A 2 24.10 -40.04 -17.51
C CYS A 2 22.62 -39.59 -17.51
N THR A 3 21.66 -40.50 -17.30
CA THR A 3 20.22 -40.15 -17.27
C THR A 3 19.87 -39.23 -16.10
N LEU A 4 20.43 -39.47 -14.91
CA LEU A 4 20.20 -38.62 -13.75
C LEU A 4 20.79 -37.22 -13.96
N LEU A 5 22.00 -37.14 -14.51
CA LEU A 5 22.64 -35.87 -14.86
C LEU A 5 21.82 -35.09 -15.91
N LEU A 6 21.26 -35.78 -16.90
CA LEU A 6 20.38 -35.16 -17.90
C LEU A 6 19.09 -34.60 -17.27
N ILE A 7 18.46 -35.36 -16.36
CA ILE A 7 17.26 -34.91 -15.65
C ILE A 7 17.56 -33.67 -14.80
N LEU A 8 18.65 -33.68 -14.04
CA LEU A 8 19.06 -32.55 -13.20
C LEU A 8 19.39 -31.31 -14.04
N LEU A 9 20.04 -31.50 -15.19
CA LEU A 9 20.33 -30.42 -16.14
C LEU A 9 19.03 -29.80 -16.69
N LEU A 10 18.09 -30.63 -17.16
CA LEU A 10 16.81 -30.17 -17.69
C LEU A 10 16.00 -29.43 -16.61
N LEU A 11 16.01 -29.92 -15.37
CA LEU A 11 15.35 -29.26 -14.25
C LEU A 11 16.02 -27.91 -13.93
N GLY A 12 17.35 -27.86 -13.92
CA GLY A 12 18.10 -26.62 -13.72
C GLY A 12 17.81 -25.57 -14.80
N ILE A 13 17.77 -25.98 -16.07
CA ILE A 13 17.38 -25.12 -17.20
C ILE A 13 15.93 -24.65 -17.03
N GLY A 14 15.01 -25.53 -16.65
CA GLY A 14 13.61 -25.18 -16.42
C GLY A 14 13.44 -24.13 -15.31
N VAL A 15 14.12 -24.31 -14.18
CA VAL A 15 14.13 -23.34 -13.07
C VAL A 15 14.70 -21.99 -13.53
N LEU A 16 15.86 -22.01 -14.20
CA LEU A 16 16.49 -20.81 -14.72
C LEU A 16 15.57 -20.09 -15.72
N TRP A 17 14.87 -20.83 -16.58
CA TRP A 17 13.92 -20.28 -17.53
C TRP A 17 12.71 -19.63 -16.85
N ILE A 18 12.13 -20.28 -15.83
CA ILE A 18 11.01 -19.72 -15.05
C ILE A 18 11.44 -18.43 -14.34
N GLU A 19 12.60 -18.44 -13.72
CA GLU A 19 13.14 -17.28 -13.00
C GLU A 19 13.46 -16.13 -13.96
N ALA A 20 14.14 -16.42 -15.08
CA ALA A 20 14.47 -15.44 -16.11
C ALA A 20 13.21 -14.84 -16.73
N ARG A 21 12.23 -15.67 -17.08
CA ARG A 21 10.93 -15.20 -17.61
C ARG A 21 10.22 -14.27 -16.63
N HIS A 22 10.29 -14.55 -15.33
CA HIS A 22 9.69 -13.70 -14.32
C HIS A 22 10.44 -12.38 -14.13
N ARG A 23 11.77 -12.41 -14.02
CA ARG A 23 12.58 -11.21 -13.79
C ARG A 23 12.70 -10.30 -15.01
N LEU A 24 12.66 -10.88 -16.21
CA LEU A 24 12.71 -10.17 -17.48
C LEU A 24 11.31 -9.85 -18.02
N ARG A 25 10.25 -10.08 -17.23
CA ARG A 25 8.89 -9.76 -17.67
C ARG A 25 8.80 -8.26 -17.97
N PRO A 26 8.31 -7.87 -19.15
CA PRO A 26 8.11 -6.46 -19.44
C PRO A 26 7.16 -5.84 -18.40
N SER A 27 7.57 -4.72 -17.80
CA SER A 27 6.78 -3.98 -16.82
C SER A 27 6.83 -2.50 -17.14
N SER A 28 5.76 -1.78 -16.79
CA SER A 28 5.80 -0.33 -16.91
C SER A 28 6.75 0.29 -15.88
N PRO A 29 7.65 1.20 -16.30
CA PRO A 29 8.50 1.96 -15.39
C PRO A 29 7.79 3.14 -14.72
N LEU A 30 6.58 3.51 -15.16
CA LEU A 30 5.91 4.70 -14.66
C LEU A 30 5.61 4.59 -13.16
N GLN A 31 5.85 5.69 -12.46
CA GLN A 31 5.55 5.87 -11.05
C GLN A 31 4.59 7.03 -10.88
N LEU A 32 3.51 6.83 -10.14
CA LEU A 32 2.56 7.87 -9.77
C LEU A 32 2.82 8.28 -8.32
N ARG A 33 3.00 9.58 -8.09
CA ARG A 33 3.13 10.16 -6.75
C ARG A 33 2.12 11.27 -6.55
N ALA A 34 1.56 11.31 -5.36
CA ALA A 34 0.63 12.32 -4.93
C ALA A 34 1.31 13.28 -3.97
N HIS A 35 1.03 14.58 -4.07
CA HIS A 35 1.63 15.59 -3.21
C HIS A 35 0.79 16.88 -3.18
N ASP A 36 1.11 17.74 -2.22
CA ASP A 36 0.55 19.10 -2.07
C ASP A 36 -0.99 19.12 -2.05
N TRP A 37 -1.57 18.20 -1.29
CA TRP A 37 -3.02 18.13 -1.10
C TRP A 37 -3.48 19.15 -0.05
N GLN A 38 -4.55 19.86 -0.39
CA GLN A 38 -5.16 20.89 0.44
C GLN A 38 -6.65 20.66 0.54
N VAL A 39 -7.17 20.88 1.74
CA VAL A 39 -8.59 20.75 2.05
C VAL A 39 -9.11 22.12 2.46
N GLN A 40 -10.15 22.59 1.77
CA GLN A 40 -10.84 23.83 2.08
C GLN A 40 -12.27 23.50 2.53
N HIS A 41 -12.60 23.96 3.73
CA HIS A 41 -13.91 23.76 4.32
C HIS A 41 -14.77 25.01 4.15
N THR A 42 -16.01 24.80 3.71
CA THR A 42 -17.10 25.75 3.89
C THR A 42 -18.24 25.06 4.65
N PRO A 43 -19.25 25.79 5.16
CA PRO A 43 -20.37 25.17 5.87
C PRO A 43 -21.19 24.19 5.00
N LYS A 44 -21.18 24.35 3.67
CA LYS A 44 -22.01 23.56 2.72
C LYS A 44 -21.20 22.79 1.69
N SER A 45 -19.88 22.99 1.66
CA SER A 45 -19.01 22.32 0.72
C SER A 45 -17.64 22.02 1.30
N LEU A 46 -17.04 20.95 0.79
CA LEU A 46 -15.67 20.55 1.01
C LEU A 46 -14.98 20.57 -0.36
N VAL A 47 -13.88 21.29 -0.48
CA VAL A 47 -13.09 21.33 -1.72
C VAL A 47 -11.72 20.74 -1.43
N LEU A 48 -11.37 19.71 -2.17
CA LEU A 48 -10.10 19.01 -2.11
C LEU A 48 -9.31 19.30 -3.38
N GLU A 49 -8.09 19.80 -3.25
CA GLU A 49 -7.18 20.03 -4.38
C GLU A 49 -5.82 19.41 -4.13
N GLY A 50 -5.21 18.83 -5.16
CA GLY A 50 -3.86 18.29 -5.04
C GLY A 50 -3.26 17.89 -6.38
N TRP A 51 -2.02 17.43 -6.32
CA TRP A 51 -1.23 17.11 -7.50
C TRP A 51 -0.89 15.63 -7.56
N LEU A 52 -0.98 15.11 -8.79
CA LEU A 52 -0.54 13.78 -9.15
C LEU A 52 0.57 13.91 -10.20
N THR A 53 1.76 13.45 -9.87
CA THR A 53 2.91 13.46 -10.77
C THR A 53 3.19 12.04 -11.28
N ILE A 54 3.17 11.87 -12.60
CA ILE A 54 3.59 10.65 -13.28
C ILE A 54 5.02 10.84 -13.75
N THR A 55 5.95 10.03 -13.24
CA THR A 55 7.37 10.06 -13.61
C THR A 55 7.75 8.80 -14.36
N ASN A 56 8.53 8.96 -15.43
CA ASN A 56 9.19 7.87 -16.13
C ASN A 56 10.70 7.84 -15.79
N PRO A 57 11.13 7.02 -14.82
CA PRO A 57 12.54 6.91 -14.46
C PRO A 57 13.39 6.21 -15.53
N HIS A 58 12.77 5.51 -16.49
CA HIS A 58 13.51 4.75 -17.51
C HIS A 58 14.20 5.69 -18.49
N GLN A 59 15.41 5.33 -18.93
CA GLN A 59 16.24 6.22 -19.75
C GLN A 59 15.71 6.42 -21.17
N ARG A 60 15.21 5.36 -21.81
CA ARG A 60 14.89 5.35 -23.25
C ARG A 60 13.47 4.93 -23.60
N MET A 61 12.72 4.40 -22.64
CA MET A 61 11.43 3.80 -22.92
C MET A 61 10.41 4.90 -22.78
N GLU A 62 9.65 5.13 -23.83
CA GLU A 62 8.49 6.01 -23.78
C GLU A 62 7.27 5.17 -23.44
N VAL A 63 6.43 5.71 -22.57
CA VAL A 63 5.21 5.03 -22.13
C VAL A 63 4.04 5.97 -22.32
N MET A 64 3.02 5.48 -22.99
CA MET A 64 1.79 6.23 -23.21
C MET A 64 0.84 5.99 -22.03
N VAL A 65 0.18 7.07 -21.60
CA VAL A 65 -0.93 7.06 -20.65
C VAL A 65 -2.18 7.45 -21.43
N PRO A 66 -2.82 6.50 -22.13
CA PRO A 66 -3.98 6.81 -22.96
C PRO A 66 -5.23 7.16 -22.14
N GLU A 67 -5.31 6.67 -20.91
CA GLU A 67 -6.47 6.81 -20.02
C GLU A 67 -5.98 7.13 -18.61
N LEU A 68 -6.59 8.16 -18.00
CA LEU A 68 -6.45 8.50 -16.59
C LEU A 68 -7.79 9.05 -16.09
N GLY A 69 -8.29 8.45 -15.02
CA GLY A 69 -9.47 8.87 -14.27
C GLY A 69 -9.16 8.89 -12.79
N VAL A 70 -9.89 9.73 -12.05
CA VAL A 70 -9.74 9.85 -10.61
C VAL A 70 -11.12 9.86 -9.98
N ASP A 71 -11.39 8.89 -9.12
CA ASP A 71 -12.69 8.66 -8.52
C ASP A 71 -12.58 8.85 -7.00
N PRO A 72 -13.14 9.93 -6.43
CA PRO A 72 -13.14 10.12 -4.98
C PRO A 72 -14.24 9.29 -4.31
N THR A 73 -13.93 8.69 -3.17
CA THR A 73 -14.89 8.03 -2.28
C THR A 73 -14.81 8.69 -0.91
N LEU A 74 -15.96 9.17 -0.42
CA LEU A 74 -16.05 9.78 0.90
C LEU A 74 -16.05 8.70 1.99
N LEU A 75 -15.22 8.87 3.01
CA LEU A 75 -15.15 8.01 4.19
C LEU A 75 -15.57 8.80 5.42
N GLY A 76 -16.48 8.23 6.19
CA GLY A 76 -17.12 8.95 7.29
C GLY A 76 -17.89 8.04 8.23
N ASN A 77 -18.54 8.67 9.21
CA ASN A 77 -19.22 8.01 10.32
C ASN A 77 -20.75 7.87 10.14
N SER A 78 -21.31 8.33 9.02
CA SER A 78 -22.75 8.43 8.79
C SER A 78 -23.10 8.35 7.29
N ASP A 79 -24.39 8.36 6.94
CA ASP A 79 -24.85 8.19 5.55
C ASP A 79 -24.55 9.40 4.64
N LEU A 80 -23.63 9.24 3.70
CA LEU A 80 -23.19 10.31 2.80
C LEU A 80 -23.95 10.36 1.46
N SER A 81 -25.06 9.62 1.32
CA SER A 81 -25.82 9.52 0.06
C SER A 81 -26.35 10.87 -0.47
N SER A 82 -26.54 11.86 0.41
CA SER A 82 -27.00 13.22 0.07
C SER A 82 -25.88 14.18 -0.36
N VAL A 83 -24.64 13.71 -0.45
CA VAL A 83 -23.48 14.52 -0.85
C VAL A 83 -23.25 14.36 -2.35
N ASN A 84 -23.39 15.46 -3.08
CA ASN A 84 -23.05 15.54 -4.49
C ASN A 84 -21.54 15.64 -4.66
N VAL A 85 -21.00 14.86 -5.59
CA VAL A 85 -19.57 14.78 -5.87
C VAL A 85 -19.30 15.31 -7.26
N GLN A 86 -18.47 16.33 -7.36
CA GLN A 86 -17.98 16.85 -8.64
C GLN A 86 -16.46 16.70 -8.71
N THR A 87 -16.01 15.95 -9.71
CA THR A 87 -14.58 15.77 -10.00
C THR A 87 -14.18 16.60 -11.20
N LYS A 88 -13.04 17.28 -11.09
CA LYS A 88 -12.34 17.90 -12.21
C LYS A 88 -10.87 17.52 -12.17
N ILE A 89 -10.36 17.00 -13.27
CA ILE A 89 -8.93 16.82 -13.49
C ILE A 89 -8.44 17.84 -14.52
N THR A 90 -7.26 18.40 -14.30
CA THR A 90 -6.63 19.34 -15.24
C THR A 90 -5.23 18.82 -15.56
N PRO A 91 -4.99 18.29 -16.78
CA PRO A 91 -3.65 17.85 -17.17
C PRO A 91 -2.67 19.03 -17.21
N HIS A 92 -1.45 18.82 -16.74
CA HIS A 92 -0.35 19.79 -16.83
C HIS A 92 0.83 19.11 -17.54
N HIS A 93 0.67 18.96 -18.85
CA HIS A 93 1.71 18.43 -19.73
C HIS A 93 2.77 19.51 -20.00
N PRO A 94 4.07 19.18 -19.98
CA PRO A 94 5.13 20.14 -20.30
C PRO A 94 5.05 20.76 -21.72
N ASP A 95 4.42 20.07 -22.67
CA ASP A 95 4.43 20.37 -24.10
C ASP A 95 3.03 20.53 -24.72
N GLU A 96 1.96 20.44 -23.93
CA GLU A 96 0.58 20.58 -24.41
C GLU A 96 -0.27 21.38 -23.40
N GLU A 97 -1.16 22.24 -23.91
CA GLU A 97 -2.12 22.96 -23.07
C GLU A 97 -3.30 22.09 -22.67
N ALA A 98 -3.75 22.27 -21.43
CA ALA A 98 -4.91 21.57 -20.90
C ALA A 98 -6.19 21.99 -21.61
N ARG A 99 -7.05 21.02 -21.92
CA ARG A 99 -8.39 21.33 -22.40
C ARG A 99 -9.27 21.85 -21.24
N PRO A 100 -10.16 22.82 -21.50
CA PRO A 100 -11.01 23.39 -20.46
C PRO A 100 -12.11 22.44 -19.95
N ASP A 101 -12.41 21.38 -20.70
CA ASP A 101 -13.44 20.37 -20.40
C ASP A 101 -12.98 19.30 -19.38
N GLY A 102 -11.72 19.36 -18.93
CA GLY A 102 -11.16 18.37 -18.00
C GLY A 102 -10.88 17.01 -18.63
N TYR A 103 -10.86 16.92 -19.96
CA TYR A 103 -10.52 15.69 -20.67
C TYR A 103 -9.03 15.36 -20.55
N TRP A 104 -8.72 14.11 -20.19
CA TRP A 104 -7.36 13.58 -20.27
C TRP A 104 -7.03 13.19 -21.71
N ALA A 105 -6.20 13.98 -22.38
CA ALA A 105 -5.62 13.61 -23.66
C ALA A 105 -4.56 12.51 -23.46
N ALA A 106 -4.54 11.54 -24.37
CA ALA A 106 -3.53 10.48 -24.34
C ALA A 106 -2.13 11.10 -24.41
N TYR A 107 -1.31 10.86 -23.38
CA TYR A 107 -0.03 11.54 -23.24
C TYR A 107 1.16 10.57 -23.23
N ILE A 108 2.28 10.95 -23.85
CA ILE A 108 3.51 10.15 -23.91
C ILE A 108 4.51 10.65 -22.87
N VAL A 109 4.72 9.89 -21.81
CA VAL A 109 5.75 10.21 -20.81
C VAL A 109 7.10 9.68 -21.30
N LYS A 110 7.91 10.57 -21.86
CA LYS A 110 9.25 10.25 -22.37
C LYS A 110 10.20 9.82 -21.25
N GLY A 111 11.28 9.14 -21.61
CA GLY A 111 12.28 8.68 -20.64
C GLY A 111 12.91 9.84 -19.84
N ARG A 112 13.04 9.67 -18.52
CA ARG A 112 13.50 10.69 -17.55
C ARG A 112 12.67 11.98 -17.55
N LYS A 113 11.43 11.91 -17.99
CA LYS A 113 10.47 13.02 -17.95
C LYS A 113 9.32 12.68 -17.03
N SER A 114 8.56 13.72 -16.72
CA SER A 114 7.37 13.66 -15.89
C SER A 114 6.27 14.52 -16.49
N THR A 115 5.04 14.19 -16.12
CA THR A 115 3.86 15.01 -16.37
C THR A 115 3.06 15.09 -15.09
N GLN A 116 2.23 16.13 -14.96
CA GLN A 116 1.40 16.32 -13.79
C GLN A 116 -0.08 16.38 -14.18
N VAL A 117 -0.94 16.10 -13.22
CA VAL A 117 -2.37 16.37 -13.30
C VAL A 117 -2.84 16.92 -11.97
N LYS A 118 -3.57 18.03 -12.03
CA LYS A 118 -4.21 18.62 -10.86
C LYS A 118 -5.60 18.01 -10.69
N GLY A 119 -5.85 17.42 -9.53
CA GLY A 119 -7.19 16.96 -9.14
C GLY A 119 -7.88 18.03 -8.29
N GLN A 120 -9.13 18.32 -8.60
CA GLN A 120 -10.02 19.17 -7.82
C GLN A 120 -11.35 18.43 -7.62
N PHE A 121 -11.72 18.21 -6.37
CA PHE A 121 -12.92 17.47 -5.99
C PHE A 121 -13.76 18.35 -5.08
N THR A 122 -14.99 18.64 -5.52
CA THR A 122 -15.94 19.43 -4.76
C THR A 122 -17.05 18.52 -4.28
N PHE A 123 -17.26 18.51 -2.98
CA PHE A 123 -18.33 17.78 -2.32
C PHE A 123 -19.31 18.81 -1.76
N SER A 124 -20.58 18.74 -2.16
CA SER A 124 -21.60 19.70 -1.73
C SER A 124 -22.86 18.97 -1.27
N SER A 125 -23.62 19.61 -0.39
CA SER A 125 -24.94 19.10 0.01
C SER A 125 -25.98 20.20 -0.13
N ASP A 126 -27.16 19.83 -0.61
CA ASP A 126 -28.29 20.75 -0.77
C ASP A 126 -28.94 21.10 0.58
N GLN A 127 -28.65 20.31 1.62
CA GLN A 127 -29.10 20.55 2.99
C GLN A 127 -28.00 21.27 3.78
N GLU A 128 -28.39 22.04 4.80
CA GLU A 128 -27.45 22.51 5.85
C GLU A 128 -27.01 21.32 6.69
N VAL A 129 -26.07 20.57 6.12
CA VAL A 129 -25.42 19.44 6.75
C VAL A 129 -23.96 19.85 6.91
N ALA A 130 -23.45 19.77 8.14
CA ALA A 130 -22.04 19.95 8.41
C ALA A 130 -21.26 18.78 7.79
N ILE A 131 -20.96 18.86 6.48
CA ILE A 131 -20.18 17.87 5.74
C ILE A 131 -18.86 17.59 6.48
N ASN A 132 -18.29 18.62 7.07
CA ASN A 132 -17.03 18.58 7.83
C ASN A 132 -17.08 17.64 9.05
N ASP A 133 -18.24 17.46 9.67
CA ASP A 133 -18.39 16.59 10.86
C ASP A 133 -18.69 15.14 10.48
N ARG A 134 -18.99 14.89 9.20
CA ARG A 134 -19.46 13.60 8.69
C ARG A 134 -18.44 12.89 7.82
N VAL A 135 -17.55 13.64 7.17
CA VAL A 135 -16.47 13.14 6.32
C VAL A 135 -15.16 13.27 7.08
N ASP A 136 -14.56 12.13 7.42
CA ASP A 136 -13.27 12.06 8.11
C ASP A 136 -12.10 12.08 7.11
N SER A 137 -12.30 11.49 5.93
CA SER A 137 -11.28 11.39 4.90
C SER A 137 -11.90 11.17 3.51
N VAL A 138 -11.14 11.45 2.46
CA VAL A 138 -11.48 11.12 1.07
C VAL A 138 -10.47 10.12 0.53
N TRP A 139 -10.95 8.98 0.05
CA TRP A 139 -10.14 8.07 -0.76
C TRP A 139 -10.15 8.55 -2.21
N VAL A 140 -9.02 9.06 -2.69
CA VAL A 140 -8.84 9.47 -4.07
C VAL A 140 -8.28 8.27 -4.85
N ASP A 141 -9.12 7.61 -5.64
CA ASP A 141 -8.74 6.40 -6.39
C ASP A 141 -8.34 6.74 -7.83
N VAL A 142 -7.07 6.51 -8.18
CA VAL A 142 -6.56 6.82 -9.52
C VAL A 142 -6.55 5.57 -10.38
N HIS A 143 -7.36 5.58 -11.44
CA HIS A 143 -7.42 4.56 -12.47
C HIS A 143 -6.70 5.03 -13.72
N TRP A 144 -5.67 4.31 -14.15
CA TRP A 144 -4.84 4.73 -15.27
C TRP A 144 -4.28 3.55 -16.06
N VAL A 145 -3.94 3.80 -17.31
CA VAL A 145 -3.42 2.77 -18.20
C VAL A 145 -1.98 3.09 -18.56
N ASN A 146 -1.09 2.11 -18.41
CA ASN A 146 0.27 2.20 -18.91
C ASN A 146 0.31 1.39 -20.21
N TYR A 147 0.66 2.04 -21.31
CA TYR A 147 0.71 1.44 -22.64
C TYR A 147 2.11 1.58 -23.25
N GLY A 148 2.69 0.47 -23.70
CA GLY A 148 4.05 0.46 -24.24
C GLY A 148 4.51 -0.94 -24.68
N PRO A 149 5.84 -1.20 -24.77
CA PRO A 149 6.39 -2.48 -25.21
C PRO A 149 5.96 -3.70 -24.36
N PHE A 150 5.51 -3.46 -23.14
CA PHE A 150 4.96 -4.46 -22.22
C PHE A 150 3.45 -4.73 -22.42
N GLY A 151 2.84 -4.12 -23.44
CA GLY A 151 1.41 -4.19 -23.71
C GLY A 151 0.61 -3.13 -22.96
N ARG A 152 -0.62 -3.48 -22.56
CA ARG A 152 -1.58 -2.61 -21.86
C ARG A 152 -1.73 -3.08 -20.42
N LEU A 153 -1.30 -2.26 -19.46
CA LEU A 153 -1.41 -2.55 -18.03
C LEU A 153 -2.40 -1.58 -17.39
N HIS A 154 -3.48 -2.14 -16.83
CA HIS A 154 -4.39 -1.39 -15.97
C HIS A 154 -3.74 -1.19 -14.61
N ARG A 155 -3.67 0.07 -14.18
CA ARG A 155 -3.14 0.48 -12.88
C ARG A 155 -4.26 1.12 -12.06
N ARG A 156 -4.20 0.88 -10.76
CA ARG A 156 -5.09 1.45 -9.76
C ARG A 156 -4.22 1.79 -8.56
N GLN A 157 -4.27 3.04 -8.13
CA GLN A 157 -3.54 3.51 -6.96
C GLN A 157 -4.40 4.56 -6.29
N GLY A 158 -4.93 4.25 -5.11
CA GLY A 158 -5.62 5.25 -4.32
C GLY A 158 -4.75 5.82 -3.23
N MET A 159 -5.17 6.93 -2.68
CA MET A 159 -4.56 7.60 -1.53
C MET A 159 -5.66 8.14 -0.63
N VAL A 160 -5.42 8.11 0.67
CA VAL A 160 -6.30 8.78 1.63
C VAL A 160 -5.86 10.23 1.74
N VAL A 161 -6.80 11.15 1.66
CA VAL A 161 -6.61 12.54 2.06
C VAL A 161 -7.49 12.82 3.27
N PRO A 162 -6.90 13.05 4.47
CA PRO A 162 -7.68 13.39 5.65
C PRO A 162 -8.33 14.76 5.46
N THR A 163 -9.63 14.85 5.72
CA THR A 163 -10.37 16.12 5.71
C THR A 163 -10.27 16.80 7.07
N CYS A 164 -10.23 16.00 8.13
CA CYS A 164 -10.04 16.44 9.49
C CYS A 164 -8.95 15.57 10.14
N GLN A 165 -8.05 16.19 10.91
CA GLN A 165 -7.09 15.48 11.74
C GLN A 165 -7.50 15.61 13.21
N PRO A 166 -7.48 14.53 14.00
CA PRO A 166 -7.72 14.66 15.44
C PRO A 166 -6.65 15.55 16.06
N GLU A 167 -7.01 16.40 17.01
CA GLU A 167 -6.03 17.14 17.79
C GLU A 167 -5.15 16.15 18.58
N PRO A 168 -3.81 16.38 18.65
CA PRO A 168 -2.94 15.58 19.49
C PRO A 168 -3.44 15.53 20.94
N LEU A 169 -3.52 14.33 21.50
CA LEU A 169 -3.97 14.11 22.87
C LEU A 169 -3.04 14.85 23.84
N GLN A 170 -3.63 15.53 24.83
CA GLN A 170 -2.88 16.17 25.91
C GLN A 170 -2.69 15.21 27.09
N LEU A 171 -1.55 15.31 27.79
CA LEU A 171 -1.24 14.48 28.96
C LEU A 171 -2.32 14.56 30.05
N ALA A 172 -2.98 15.71 30.21
CA ALA A 172 -4.04 15.90 31.20
C ALA A 172 -5.28 15.02 30.93
N ASP A 173 -5.53 14.69 29.66
CA ASP A 173 -6.69 13.92 29.21
C ASP A 173 -6.32 12.44 28.92
N ALA A 174 -5.06 12.06 29.16
CA ALA A 174 -4.55 10.73 28.84
C ALA A 174 -5.08 9.67 29.81
N SER A 175 -5.79 8.68 29.26
CA SER A 175 -6.31 7.53 30.01
C SER A 175 -5.47 6.29 29.74
N PHE A 176 -4.55 5.99 30.66
CA PHE A 176 -3.67 4.84 30.57
C PHE A 176 -4.36 3.54 30.98
N ARG A 177 -4.20 2.50 30.16
CA ARG A 177 -4.62 1.13 30.46
C ARG A 177 -3.51 0.41 31.20
N GLN A 178 -3.82 -0.21 32.32
CA GLN A 178 -2.84 -0.97 33.10
C GLN A 178 -2.58 -2.34 32.45
N GLY A 179 -1.32 -2.72 32.33
CA GLY A 179 -0.86 -4.03 31.89
C GLY A 179 0.13 -4.65 32.89
N ASP A 180 0.67 -5.82 32.57
CA ASP A 180 1.67 -6.49 33.42
C ASP A 180 3.00 -5.72 33.40
N GLY A 181 3.22 -4.91 34.44
CA GLY A 181 4.44 -4.12 34.60
C GLY A 181 4.55 -2.90 33.67
N CYS A 182 3.47 -2.51 33.00
CA CYS A 182 3.43 -1.36 32.10
C CYS A 182 2.08 -0.63 32.12
N ALA A 183 2.08 0.59 31.62
CA ALA A 183 0.88 1.36 31.32
C ALA A 183 0.85 1.66 29.82
N VAL A 184 -0.30 1.49 29.17
CA VAL A 184 -0.46 1.61 27.72
C VAL A 184 -1.46 2.71 27.40
N LEU A 185 -1.05 3.66 26.56
CA LEU A 185 -1.90 4.73 26.06
C LEU A 185 -2.12 4.54 24.56
N PRO A 186 -3.34 4.18 24.10
CA PRO A 186 -3.65 4.17 22.68
C PRO A 186 -3.73 5.61 22.15
N ILE A 187 -2.96 5.90 21.10
CA ILE A 187 -2.92 7.22 20.48
C ILE A 187 -3.75 7.18 19.20
N LYS A 188 -4.77 8.03 19.11
CA LYS A 188 -5.64 8.13 17.94
C LYS A 188 -4.96 8.99 16.87
N THR A 189 -4.90 8.49 15.64
CA THR A 189 -4.43 9.24 14.46
C THR A 189 -5.61 9.47 13.50
N HIS A 190 -5.39 10.29 12.48
CA HIS A 190 -6.22 10.20 11.28
C HIS A 190 -5.91 8.88 10.52
N LEU A 191 -6.68 8.59 9.46
CA LEU A 191 -6.43 7.43 8.61
C LEU A 191 -5.14 7.66 7.81
N LEU A 192 -4.09 6.90 8.13
CA LEU A 192 -2.76 7.07 7.58
C LEU A 192 -2.68 6.57 6.13
N GLY A 193 -1.91 7.27 5.29
CA GLY A 193 -1.80 7.00 3.87
C GLY A 193 -0.46 7.42 3.25
N PRO A 194 -0.29 7.27 1.92
CA PRO A 194 0.95 7.62 1.21
C PRO A 194 1.34 9.10 1.20
N LEU A 195 0.49 9.98 1.75
CA LEU A 195 0.77 11.41 1.89
C LEU A 195 1.50 11.73 3.20
N ASP A 196 1.56 10.77 4.13
CA ASP A 196 2.18 10.95 5.43
C ASP A 196 3.66 10.57 5.43
N ASP A 197 4.38 11.06 6.43
CA ASP A 197 5.68 10.53 6.84
C ASP A 197 5.54 9.87 8.22
N THR A 198 6.10 8.68 8.39
CA THR A 198 5.93 7.91 9.63
C THR A 198 6.53 8.64 10.84
N VAL A 199 7.70 9.26 10.71
CA VAL A 199 8.36 9.94 11.82
C VAL A 199 7.59 11.21 12.19
N ASP A 200 7.11 11.95 11.18
CA ASP A 200 6.31 13.15 11.41
C ASP A 200 4.96 12.83 12.07
N VAL A 201 4.29 11.73 11.68
CA VAL A 201 3.06 11.24 12.32
C VAL A 201 3.30 10.91 13.79
N LEU A 202 4.36 10.15 14.10
CA LEU A 202 4.71 9.81 15.48
C LEU A 202 5.03 11.07 16.29
N ARG A 203 5.79 12.00 15.73
CA ARG A 203 6.12 13.27 16.40
C ARG A 203 4.87 14.10 16.66
N HIS A 204 3.99 14.23 15.67
CA HIS A 204 2.77 15.04 15.77
C HIS A 204 1.81 14.51 16.84
N TYR A 205 1.54 13.20 16.85
CA TYR A 205 0.54 12.62 17.74
C TYR A 205 1.06 12.20 19.12
N ALA A 206 2.33 11.79 19.22
CA ALA A 206 2.90 11.26 20.46
C ALA A 206 3.93 12.21 21.10
N GLY A 207 4.50 13.17 20.37
CA GLY A 207 5.64 13.97 20.85
C GLY A 207 5.37 14.76 22.14
N GLY A 208 4.14 15.18 22.38
CA GLY A 208 3.75 15.86 23.63
C GLY A 208 3.42 14.92 24.81
N LEU A 209 3.40 13.60 24.58
CA LEU A 209 3.01 12.58 25.54
C LEU A 209 4.20 11.77 26.07
N ILE A 210 5.25 11.64 25.25
CA ILE A 210 6.40 10.77 25.53
C ILE A 210 7.26 11.26 26.70
N GLN A 211 7.70 10.31 27.52
CA GLN A 211 8.63 10.50 28.63
C GLN A 211 9.88 9.63 28.45
N PRO A 212 11.03 10.00 29.05
CA PRO A 212 12.21 9.16 29.03
C PRO A 212 11.92 7.76 29.59
N GLY A 213 12.20 6.73 28.79
CA GLY A 213 11.93 5.33 29.14
C GLY A 213 10.68 4.74 28.50
N ASP A 214 9.84 5.56 27.87
CA ASP A 214 8.69 5.07 27.10
C ASP A 214 9.12 4.30 25.85
N VAL A 215 8.22 3.46 25.36
CA VAL A 215 8.35 2.74 24.09
C VAL A 215 7.15 3.09 23.22
N LEU A 216 7.40 3.72 22.08
CA LEU A 216 6.36 4.05 21.11
C LEU A 216 6.21 2.93 20.09
N THR A 217 5.00 2.37 19.99
CA THR A 217 4.72 1.26 19.06
C THR A 217 3.80 1.71 17.93
N ILE A 218 4.13 1.34 16.69
CA ILE A 218 3.25 1.52 15.54
C ILE A 218 3.01 0.16 14.85
N GLY A 219 1.80 -0.05 14.36
CA GLY A 219 1.46 -1.26 13.61
C GLY A 219 2.27 -1.37 12.32
N GLU A 220 2.54 -2.60 11.89
CA GLU A 220 3.20 -2.88 10.61
C GLU A 220 2.43 -2.31 9.42
N THR A 221 1.14 -2.61 9.33
CA THR A 221 0.25 -2.27 8.22
C THR A 221 0.24 -0.76 7.92
N PRO A 222 0.03 0.17 8.89
CA PRO A 222 0.06 1.59 8.59
C PRO A 222 1.43 2.06 8.07
N VAL A 223 2.54 1.51 8.57
CA VAL A 223 3.88 1.83 8.03
C VAL A 223 4.00 1.39 6.57
N ALA A 224 3.56 0.16 6.25
CA ALA A 224 3.54 -0.31 4.88
C ALA A 224 2.66 0.54 3.96
N VAL A 225 1.50 0.97 4.45
CA VAL A 225 0.57 1.85 3.73
C VAL A 225 1.19 3.22 3.46
N ILE A 226 1.83 3.85 4.46
CA ILE A 226 2.57 5.10 4.29
C ILE A 226 3.66 4.96 3.22
N GLN A 227 4.36 3.83 3.21
CA GLN A 227 5.37 3.53 2.19
C GLN A 227 4.80 3.17 0.80
N GLY A 228 3.47 3.20 0.62
CA GLY A 228 2.80 2.83 -0.62
C GLY A 228 2.93 1.33 -0.97
N ARG A 229 3.17 0.48 0.04
CA ARG A 229 3.40 -0.96 -0.14
C ARG A 229 2.10 -1.76 -0.08
N TYR A 230 1.11 -1.34 -0.85
CA TYR A 230 -0.13 -2.06 -1.06
C TYR A 230 -0.54 -2.01 -2.53
N SER A 231 -1.41 -2.94 -2.94
CA SER A 231 -1.92 -2.97 -4.30
C SER A 231 -3.33 -3.53 -4.34
N HIS A 232 -4.18 -2.96 -5.19
CA HIS A 232 -5.50 -3.52 -5.41
C HIS A 232 -5.37 -4.84 -6.22
N PRO A 233 -6.07 -5.92 -5.85
CA PRO A 233 -5.98 -7.24 -6.51
C PRO A 233 -6.26 -7.19 -8.01
N SER A 234 -7.05 -6.23 -8.50
CA SER A 234 -7.29 -6.05 -9.95
C SER A 234 -6.03 -5.69 -10.75
N THR A 235 -4.98 -5.22 -10.10
CA THR A 235 -3.69 -4.88 -10.72
C THR A 235 -2.70 -6.05 -10.70
N VAL A 236 -3.01 -7.12 -9.96
CA VAL A 236 -2.21 -8.34 -9.87
C VAL A 236 -2.63 -9.29 -10.99
N GLN A 237 -1.66 -9.92 -11.65
CA GLN A 237 -1.90 -10.92 -12.69
C GLN A 237 -1.45 -12.30 -12.19
N PRO A 238 -2.32 -13.09 -11.55
CA PRO A 238 -1.93 -14.39 -11.02
C PRO A 238 -1.48 -15.35 -12.11
N SER A 239 -0.26 -15.86 -11.97
CA SER A 239 0.28 -16.93 -12.80
C SER A 239 -0.43 -18.25 -12.53
N TRP A 240 -0.29 -19.20 -13.46
CA TRP A 240 -0.79 -20.56 -13.27
C TRP A 240 -0.15 -21.23 -12.04
N ILE A 241 1.11 -20.91 -11.73
CA ILE A 241 1.83 -21.40 -10.55
C ILE A 241 1.13 -20.89 -9.29
N ALA A 242 0.87 -19.59 -9.20
CA ALA A 242 0.17 -19.00 -8.05
C ALA A 242 -1.21 -19.66 -7.82
N ARG A 243 -1.99 -19.84 -8.90
CA ARG A 243 -3.32 -20.48 -8.86
C ARG A 243 -3.29 -21.95 -8.42
N LEU A 244 -2.20 -22.66 -8.71
CA LEU A 244 -2.03 -24.06 -8.34
C LEU A 244 -1.58 -24.19 -6.88
N LEU A 245 -0.51 -23.47 -6.51
CA LEU A 245 0.15 -23.63 -5.22
C LEU A 245 -0.67 -23.06 -4.05
N CYS A 246 -1.51 -22.06 -4.29
CA CYS A 246 -2.31 -21.41 -3.23
C CYS A 246 -3.30 -22.36 -2.55
N ARG A 247 -3.73 -23.42 -3.24
CA ARG A 247 -4.75 -24.38 -2.77
C ARG A 247 -4.33 -25.23 -1.57
N VAL A 248 -3.04 -25.26 -1.23
CA VAL A 248 -2.48 -26.07 -0.14
C VAL A 248 -2.43 -25.30 1.19
N PHE A 249 -2.58 -23.98 1.15
CA PHE A 249 -2.64 -23.16 2.35
C PHE A 249 -4.00 -23.27 3.05
N HIS A 250 -4.01 -22.97 4.34
CA HIS A 250 -5.26 -22.89 5.10
C HIS A 250 -6.14 -21.76 4.53
N PRO A 251 -7.46 -21.92 4.40
CA PRO A 251 -8.31 -20.92 3.73
C PRO A 251 -8.22 -19.49 4.29
N THR A 252 -7.87 -19.34 5.58
CA THR A 252 -7.72 -18.06 6.26
C THR A 252 -6.32 -17.44 6.12
N SER A 253 -5.43 -18.04 5.32
CA SER A 253 -4.08 -17.53 5.07
C SER A 253 -4.11 -16.57 3.88
N SER A 254 -3.42 -15.44 3.98
CA SER A 254 -3.23 -14.48 2.86
C SER A 254 -2.67 -15.14 1.59
N LEU A 255 -1.88 -16.21 1.74
CA LEU A 255 -1.32 -16.99 0.62
C LEU A 255 -2.26 -18.07 0.04
N ALA A 256 -3.49 -18.19 0.57
CA ALA A 256 -4.49 -19.13 0.06
C ALA A 256 -5.17 -18.62 -1.22
N THR A 257 -5.02 -17.34 -1.55
CA THR A 257 -5.50 -16.78 -2.81
C THR A 257 -4.40 -16.73 -3.86
N ALA A 258 -4.82 -16.74 -5.13
CA ALA A 258 -3.89 -16.66 -6.24
C ALA A 258 -3.23 -15.27 -6.32
N CYS A 259 -3.93 -14.20 -5.92
CA CYS A 259 -3.36 -12.86 -5.89
C CYS A 259 -2.33 -12.71 -4.76
N GLY A 260 -2.65 -13.12 -3.53
CA GLY A 260 -1.71 -13.08 -2.41
C GLY A 260 -0.44 -13.89 -2.66
N LEU A 261 -0.57 -15.10 -3.22
CA LEU A 261 0.61 -15.90 -3.58
C LEU A 261 1.39 -15.32 -4.77
N GLN A 262 0.71 -14.72 -5.75
CA GLN A 262 1.39 -14.03 -6.84
C GLN A 262 2.18 -12.82 -6.33
N THR A 263 1.62 -12.07 -5.38
CA THR A 263 2.30 -10.97 -4.71
C THR A 263 3.57 -11.44 -4.02
N LEU A 264 3.55 -12.59 -3.33
CA LEU A 264 4.77 -13.19 -2.78
C LEU A 264 5.78 -13.58 -3.88
N ILE A 265 5.32 -14.22 -4.95
CA ILE A 265 6.17 -14.57 -6.10
C ILE A 265 6.83 -13.32 -6.70
N ASP A 266 6.10 -12.21 -6.78
CA ASP A 266 6.59 -10.93 -7.29
C ASP A 266 7.68 -10.31 -6.38
N GLN A 267 7.62 -10.56 -5.07
CA GLN A 267 8.64 -10.10 -4.12
C GLN A 267 9.90 -10.97 -4.12
N VAL A 268 9.75 -12.30 -4.06
CA VAL A 268 10.87 -13.21 -3.76
C VAL A 268 11.30 -14.10 -4.92
N GLY A 269 10.56 -14.08 -6.02
CA GLY A 269 10.81 -14.88 -7.22
C GLY A 269 10.11 -16.25 -7.19
N PRO A 270 9.68 -16.75 -8.36
CA PRO A 270 8.94 -18.01 -8.46
C PRO A 270 9.76 -19.22 -8.02
N THR A 271 11.08 -19.23 -8.27
CA THR A 271 11.95 -20.34 -7.88
C THR A 271 11.96 -20.54 -6.37
N ARG A 272 12.14 -19.44 -5.62
CA ARG A 272 12.17 -19.49 -4.16
C ARG A 272 10.83 -19.97 -3.60
N VAL A 273 9.71 -19.49 -4.15
CA VAL A 273 8.38 -19.96 -3.75
C VAL A 273 8.19 -21.44 -4.05
N LEU A 274 8.59 -21.92 -5.23
CA LEU A 274 8.48 -23.34 -5.61
C LEU A 274 9.28 -24.26 -4.69
N VAL A 275 10.52 -23.87 -4.37
CA VAL A 275 11.38 -24.63 -3.44
C VAL A 275 10.79 -24.60 -2.03
N ALA A 276 10.41 -23.43 -1.53
CA ALA A 276 9.81 -23.27 -0.20
C ALA A 276 8.51 -24.07 -0.07
N TRP A 277 7.68 -24.08 -1.11
CA TRP A 277 6.43 -24.84 -1.17
C TRP A 277 6.72 -26.34 -1.17
N SER A 278 7.63 -26.82 -2.02
CA SER A 278 7.95 -28.25 -2.14
C SER A 278 8.54 -28.81 -0.85
N VAL A 279 9.56 -28.14 -0.30
CA VAL A 279 10.21 -28.55 0.95
C VAL A 279 9.26 -28.38 2.12
N GLY A 280 8.53 -27.26 2.20
CA GLY A 280 7.55 -27.02 3.26
C GLY A 280 6.42 -28.04 3.27
N PHE A 281 5.96 -28.49 2.10
CA PHE A 281 4.95 -29.53 1.96
C PHE A 281 5.46 -30.89 2.46
N VAL A 282 6.65 -31.33 2.01
CA VAL A 282 7.25 -32.59 2.47
C VAL A 282 7.50 -32.57 3.98
N LEU A 283 8.04 -31.47 4.50
CA LEU A 283 8.29 -31.32 5.95
C LEU A 283 6.99 -31.33 6.77
N LYS A 284 5.91 -30.75 6.25
CA LYS A 284 4.59 -30.81 6.88
C LYS A 284 4.07 -32.26 6.98
N LEU A 285 4.32 -33.10 5.97
CA LEU A 285 3.93 -34.52 5.99
C LEU A 285 4.68 -35.33 7.06
N VAL A 286 5.92 -34.95 7.38
CA VAL A 286 6.70 -35.56 8.48
C VAL A 286 6.52 -34.82 9.83
N GLY A 287 5.47 -34.01 9.96
CA GLY A 287 5.08 -33.36 11.22
C GLY A 287 5.73 -31.99 11.50
N GLN A 288 6.65 -31.52 10.65
CA GLN A 288 7.32 -30.23 10.84
C GLN A 288 6.58 -29.09 10.12
N LYS A 289 5.81 -28.32 10.89
CA LYS A 289 4.96 -27.22 10.36
C LYS A 289 5.76 -25.91 10.20
N GLY A 290 5.33 -25.05 9.28
CA GLY A 290 5.82 -23.67 9.16
C GLY A 290 7.11 -23.46 8.36
N TRP A 291 7.73 -24.51 7.81
CA TRP A 291 8.96 -24.41 7.02
C TRP A 291 8.82 -23.64 5.71
N PHE A 292 7.62 -23.65 5.11
CA PHE A 292 7.33 -22.80 3.96
C PHE A 292 7.70 -21.34 4.23
N TYR A 293 7.21 -20.76 5.33
CA TYR A 293 7.44 -19.36 5.68
C TYR A 293 8.92 -19.07 6.00
N ARG A 294 9.63 -20.03 6.60
CA ARG A 294 11.07 -19.91 6.88
C ARG A 294 11.89 -19.82 5.60
N LEU A 295 11.52 -20.60 4.58
CA LEU A 295 12.23 -20.65 3.30
C LEU A 295 11.82 -19.53 2.35
N ALA A 296 10.51 -19.22 2.29
CA ALA A 296 9.97 -18.16 1.45
C ALA A 296 10.44 -16.76 1.89
N GLY A 297 10.77 -16.59 3.17
CA GLY A 297 11.29 -15.34 3.73
C GLY A 297 10.22 -14.55 4.50
N ASP A 298 10.64 -13.48 5.17
CA ASP A 298 9.78 -12.75 6.11
C ASP A 298 8.53 -12.18 5.45
N GLN A 299 8.63 -11.67 4.21
CA GLN A 299 7.47 -11.18 3.46
C GLN A 299 6.36 -12.23 3.31
N ALA A 300 6.66 -13.53 3.31
CA ALA A 300 5.61 -14.55 3.25
C ALA A 300 4.70 -14.57 4.49
N ARG A 301 5.16 -14.02 5.61
CA ARG A 301 4.39 -13.89 6.86
C ARG A 301 3.69 -12.55 6.99
N LEU A 302 4.20 -11.53 6.30
CA LEU A 302 3.82 -10.13 6.42
C LEU A 302 2.87 -9.67 5.31
N ILE A 303 2.60 -10.52 4.32
CA ILE A 303 1.60 -10.22 3.30
C ILE A 303 0.23 -10.42 3.93
N ASP A 304 -0.53 -9.34 3.96
CA ASP A 304 -1.95 -9.33 4.28
C ASP A 304 -2.74 -9.22 2.99
N ASP A 305 -3.59 -10.22 2.74
CA ASP A 305 -4.47 -10.21 1.57
C ASP A 305 -5.73 -9.37 1.87
N ILE A 306 -6.67 -9.35 0.93
CA ILE A 306 -7.98 -8.70 1.10
C ILE A 306 -8.60 -9.16 2.42
N THR A 307 -9.27 -8.24 3.12
CA THR A 307 -9.87 -8.37 4.46
C THR A 307 -8.85 -8.32 5.60
N GLY A 308 -9.19 -7.61 6.69
CA GLY A 308 -8.36 -7.53 7.90
C GLY A 308 -7.69 -6.18 8.16
N THR A 309 -7.75 -5.25 7.19
CA THR A 309 -7.23 -3.89 7.34
C THR A 309 -8.37 -2.85 7.41
N THR A 310 -8.06 -1.64 7.85
CA THR A 310 -9.06 -0.56 7.95
C THR A 310 -9.48 -0.08 6.56
N PRO A 311 -10.78 0.16 6.30
CA PRO A 311 -11.23 0.75 5.05
C PRO A 311 -10.51 2.07 4.72
N PRO A 312 -10.10 2.29 3.46
CA PRO A 312 -10.42 1.51 2.26
C PRO A 312 -9.37 0.43 1.92
N TYR A 313 -8.37 0.25 2.78
CA TYR A 313 -7.29 -0.71 2.56
C TYR A 313 -7.74 -2.16 2.69
N ASP A 314 -8.93 -2.40 3.25
CA ASP A 314 -9.58 -3.71 3.38
C ASP A 314 -9.75 -4.43 2.03
N GLN A 315 -9.76 -3.67 0.93
CA GLN A 315 -9.87 -4.16 -0.44
C GLN A 315 -8.51 -4.31 -1.15
N THR A 316 -7.40 -4.19 -0.41
CA THR A 316 -6.05 -4.20 -0.96
C THR A 316 -5.19 -5.31 -0.37
N ILE A 317 -4.17 -5.71 -1.10
CA ILE A 317 -3.11 -6.59 -0.61
C ILE A 317 -2.00 -5.69 -0.08
N VAL A 318 -1.69 -5.81 1.22
CA VAL A 318 -0.65 -5.05 1.90
C VAL A 318 0.59 -5.92 2.08
N LEU A 319 1.76 -5.39 1.76
CA LEU A 319 3.06 -6.04 1.98
C LEU A 319 3.61 -5.60 3.33
N GLY A 320 4.58 -6.34 3.88
CA GLY A 320 5.32 -5.83 5.03
C GLY A 320 6.23 -4.65 4.68
N PRO A 321 6.54 -3.76 5.65
CA PRO A 321 7.27 -2.52 5.45
C PRO A 321 8.70 -2.78 4.98
N HIS A 322 9.23 -1.81 4.26
CA HIS A 322 10.61 -1.75 3.84
C HIS A 322 11.47 -1.14 4.96
N SER A 323 12.65 -1.72 5.20
CA SER A 323 13.64 -1.27 6.19
C SER A 323 13.07 -0.88 7.57
N PRO A 324 12.28 -1.75 8.24
CA PRO A 324 11.66 -1.39 9.53
C PRO A 324 12.69 -0.99 10.60
N ALA A 325 13.87 -1.62 10.63
CA ALA A 325 14.94 -1.30 11.57
C ALA A 325 15.53 0.10 11.35
N GLU A 326 15.76 0.50 10.10
CA GLU A 326 16.26 1.85 9.79
C GLU A 326 15.24 2.92 10.19
N LEU A 327 13.96 2.64 9.96
CA LEU A 327 12.86 3.52 10.35
C LEU A 327 12.73 3.66 11.87
N CYS A 328 12.79 2.55 12.62
CA CYS A 328 12.78 2.58 14.10
C CYS A 328 13.97 3.38 14.64
N ASN A 329 15.17 3.20 14.09
CA ASN A 329 16.36 3.95 14.52
C ASN A 329 16.18 5.46 14.25
N ALA A 330 15.75 5.85 13.05
CA ALA A 330 15.52 7.25 12.71
C ALA A 330 14.43 7.89 13.60
N ALA A 331 13.35 7.15 13.88
CA ALA A 331 12.28 7.62 14.76
C ALA A 331 12.77 7.74 16.22
N ALA A 332 13.57 6.79 16.71
CA ALA A 332 14.12 6.81 18.06
C ALA A 332 15.11 7.98 18.26
N GLU A 333 15.99 8.22 17.28
CA GLU A 333 16.90 9.39 17.29
C GLU A 333 16.11 10.70 17.31
N THR A 334 15.01 10.76 16.58
CA THR A 334 14.17 11.96 16.48
C THR A 334 13.35 12.22 17.73
N LEU A 335 12.79 11.18 18.34
CA LEU A 335 11.82 11.29 19.44
C LEU A 335 12.48 11.15 20.82
N GLY A 336 13.71 10.64 20.90
CA GLY A 336 14.43 10.42 22.16
C GLY A 336 13.91 9.25 23.00
N VAL A 337 13.07 8.40 22.43
CA VAL A 337 12.50 7.19 23.06
C VAL A 337 12.62 5.99 22.13
N ALA A 338 12.51 4.77 22.67
CA ALA A 338 12.53 3.58 21.83
C ALA A 338 11.29 3.53 20.94
N VAL A 339 11.45 3.10 19.69
CA VAL A 339 10.33 2.93 18.74
C VAL A 339 10.35 1.49 18.23
N ALA A 340 9.17 0.87 18.18
CA ALA A 340 9.01 -0.49 17.68
C ALA A 340 7.90 -0.58 16.63
N ILE A 341 8.16 -1.34 15.57
CA ILE A 341 7.13 -1.71 14.58
C ILE A 341 6.62 -3.10 14.92
N VAL A 342 5.31 -3.24 15.07
CA VAL A 342 4.69 -4.47 15.57
C VAL A 342 3.61 -5.00 14.61
N ASP A 343 3.66 -6.30 14.37
CA ASP A 343 2.59 -7.06 13.73
C ASP A 343 1.77 -7.74 14.83
N VAL A 344 0.49 -7.35 14.93
CA VAL A 344 -0.44 -7.79 15.97
C VAL A 344 -1.61 -8.49 15.29
N ASN A 345 -1.88 -9.73 15.70
CA ASN A 345 -3.04 -10.48 15.20
C ASN A 345 -4.09 -10.74 16.29
N ASP A 346 -5.30 -11.04 15.84
CA ASP A 346 -6.47 -11.31 16.69
C ASP A 346 -6.31 -12.56 17.59
N LEU A 347 -5.28 -13.38 17.36
CA LEU A 347 -4.96 -14.55 18.19
C LEU A 347 -4.10 -14.18 19.41
N GLY A 348 -3.92 -12.89 19.69
CA GLY A 348 -3.13 -12.38 20.81
C GLY A 348 -1.63 -12.60 20.65
N ARG A 349 -1.14 -12.84 19.43
CA ARG A 349 0.30 -12.96 19.15
C ARG A 349 0.81 -11.67 18.55
N VAL A 350 1.94 -11.22 19.07
CA VAL A 350 2.65 -10.05 18.58
C VAL A 350 4.01 -10.47 18.06
N LYS A 351 4.39 -9.93 16.90
CA LYS A 351 5.75 -10.01 16.37
C LYS A 351 6.32 -8.60 16.31
N VAL A 352 7.45 -8.40 16.97
CA VAL A 352 8.25 -7.17 16.82
C VAL A 352 9.10 -7.33 15.56
N LEU A 353 8.94 -6.42 14.61
CA LEU A 353 9.68 -6.43 13.34
C LEU A 353 11.02 -5.71 13.47
N ALA A 354 11.09 -4.68 14.31
CA ALA A 354 12.25 -3.83 14.53
C ALA A 354 12.17 -3.14 15.89
#